data_AF-A0A1U7MVH2-F1
#
_entry.id   AF-A0A1U7MVH2-F1
#
_cell.length_a   1.000
_cell.length_b   1.000
_cell.length_c   1.000
_cell.angle_alpha   90.00
_cell.angle_beta   90.00
_cell.angle_gamma   90.00
#
_symmetry.space_group_name_H-M   'P 1'
#
loop_
_entity.id
_entity.type
_entity.pdbx_description
1 polymer ?
#
loop_
_entity_poly.entity_id
_entity_poly.type
_entity_poly.pdbx_seq_one_letter_code
_entity_poly.pdbx_strand_id
1 'polypeptide(L)'
;MQLGYVYKLKPSPQQEAIMIKWLDMLLSQYNYLLRDRSDSYEQVKSPKLGNYCDLRSHGEACPLTCSVSKSSSVGYPWKNTKNPRRSAYEIQS
;
A
#
# COMPACT_ATOMS: atom_id res chain seq x y z
N MET A 1 17.01 0.06 46.08
CA MET A 1 15.57 0.13 45.76
C MET A 1 15.40 1.19 44.68
N GLN A 2 15.07 0.81 43.44
CA GLN A 2 14.84 1.77 42.36
C GLN A 2 13.35 2.08 42.27
N LEU A 3 12.98 3.36 42.40
CA LEU A 3 11.60 3.84 42.20
C LEU A 3 11.35 4.02 40.71
N GLY A 4 10.41 3.26 40.14
CA GLY A 4 9.89 3.48 38.79
C GLY A 4 8.69 4.42 38.82
N TYR A 5 8.76 5.54 38.12
CA TYR A 5 7.62 6.45 37.96
C TYR A 5 6.85 6.10 36.69
N VAL A 6 5.53 5.99 36.82
CA VAL A 6 4.61 5.81 35.69
C VAL A 6 3.76 7.06 35.56
N TYR A 7 3.98 7.82 34.50
CA TYR A 7 3.21 9.03 34.21
C TYR A 7 2.12 8.73 33.19
N LYS A 8 0.89 9.18 33.47
CA LYS A 8 -0.19 9.20 32.48
C LYS A 8 -0.16 10.54 31.75
N LEU A 9 -0.05 10.49 30.42
CA LEU A 9 -0.24 11.67 29.58
C LEU A 9 -1.70 12.11 29.68
N LYS A 10 -1.91 13.35 30.14
CA LYS A 10 -3.20 14.04 30.09
C LYS A 10 -3.08 15.17 29.06
N PRO A 11 -3.51 14.95 27.82
CA PRO A 11 -3.43 15.99 26.80
C PRO A 11 -4.29 17.19 27.20
N SER A 12 -3.82 18.39 26.85
CA SER A 12 -4.65 19.59 26.94
C SER A 12 -5.77 19.54 25.89
N PRO A 13 -6.85 20.32 26.03
CA PRO A 13 -7.93 20.35 25.04
C PRO A 13 -7.44 20.66 23.61
N GLN A 14 -6.39 21.47 23.47
CA GLN A 14 -5.77 21.76 22.17
C GLN A 14 -5.03 20.55 21.60
N GLN A 15 -4.29 19.82 22.44
CA GLN A 15 -3.58 18.61 22.03
C GLN A 15 -4.55 17.49 21.64
N GLU A 16 -5.65 17.34 22.38
CA GLU A 16 -6.72 16.40 22.06
C GLU A 16 -7.37 16.70 20.71
N ALA A 17 -7.71 17.96 20.44
CA ALA A 17 -8.26 18.37 19.15
C ALA A 17 -7.32 18.07 17.98
N ILE A 18 -6.00 18.27 18.18
CA ILE A 18 -4.99 17.88 17.19
C ILE A 18 -5.04 16.36 17.00
N MET A 19 -4.92 15.57 18.07
CA MET A 19 -4.93 14.11 17.99
C MET A 19 -6.16 13.56 17.25
N ILE A 20 -7.35 14.10 17.52
CA ILE A 20 -8.58 13.73 16.81
C ILE A 20 -8.45 14.01 15.30
N LYS A 21 -7.96 15.19 14.92
CA LYS A 21 -7.73 15.53 13.51
C LYS A 21 -6.75 14.58 12.82
N TRP A 22 -5.70 14.13 13.51
CA TRP A 22 -4.77 13.13 12.97
C TRP A 22 -5.44 11.77 12.81
N LEU A 23 -6.27 11.34 13.76
CA LEU A 23 -7.05 10.11 13.65
C LEU A 23 -8.00 10.15 12.46
N ASP A 24 -8.72 11.26 12.27
CA ASP A 24 -9.62 11.45 11.12
C ASP A 24 -8.86 11.36 9.80
N MET A 25 -7.67 11.98 9.74
CA MET A 25 -6.80 11.91 8.56
C MET A 25 -6.37 10.47 8.27
N LEU A 26 -5.89 9.74 9.28
CA LEU A 26 -5.48 8.34 9.12
C LEU A 26 -6.64 7.44 8.69
N LEU A 27 -7.83 7.64 9.24
CA LEU A 27 -9.02 6.88 8.88
C LEU A 27 -9.47 7.20 7.44
N SER A 28 -9.39 8.47 7.04
CA SER A 28 -9.67 8.88 5.65
C SER A 28 -8.68 8.26 4.67
N GLN A 29 -7.39 8.23 5.03
CA GLN A 29 -6.34 7.60 4.21
C GLN A 29 -6.55 6.10 4.10
N TYR A 30 -6.87 5.43 5.20
CA TYR A 30 -7.16 3.99 5.21
C TYR A 30 -8.33 3.67 4.28
N ASN A 31 -9.43 4.41 4.37
CA ASN A 31 -10.61 4.22 3.52
C ASN A 31 -10.29 4.48 2.05
N TYR A 32 -9.48 5.51 1.75
CA TYR A 32 -9.01 5.78 0.39
C TYR A 32 -8.21 4.60 -0.18
N LEU A 33 -7.22 4.10 0.56
CA LEU A 33 -6.38 2.97 0.14
C LEU A 33 -7.19 1.67 -0.01
N LEU A 34 -8.15 1.43 0.88
CA LEU A 34 -9.02 0.26 0.79
C LEU A 34 -9.87 0.30 -0.49
N ARG A 35 -10.42 1.47 -0.81
CA ARG A 35 -11.18 1.68 -2.04
C ARG A 35 -10.30 1.47 -3.28
N ASP A 36 -9.14 2.12 -3.34
CA ASP A 36 -8.19 2.01 -4.45
C ASP A 36 -7.79 0.54 -4.72
N ARG A 37 -7.58 -0.22 -3.64
CA ARG A 37 -7.30 -1.66 -3.73
C ARG A 37 -8.49 -2.46 -4.27
N SER A 38 -9.70 -2.16 -3.81
CA SER A 38 -10.92 -2.83 -4.31
C SER A 38 -11.15 -2.55 -5.79
N ASP A 39 -11.02 -1.28 -6.20
CA ASP A 39 -11.16 -0.84 -7.59
C ASP A 39 -10.11 -1.53 -8.48
N SER A 40 -8.87 -1.63 -8.00
CA SER A 40 -7.79 -2.37 -8.68
C SER A 40 -8.09 -3.86 -8.84
N TYR A 41 -8.63 -4.53 -7.81
CA TYR A 41 -8.99 -5.96 -7.92
C TYR A 41 -10.12 -6.20 -8.91
N GLU A 42 -11.16 -5.37 -8.88
CA GLU A 42 -12.26 -5.48 -9.85
C GLU A 42 -11.79 -5.22 -11.28
N GLN A 43 -10.88 -4.25 -11.49
CA GLN A 43 -10.28 -3.98 -12.79
C GLN A 43 -9.42 -5.17 -13.30
N VAL A 44 -8.71 -5.89 -12.43
CA VAL A 44 -7.98 -7.11 -12.82
C VAL A 44 -8.93 -8.25 -13.14
N LYS A 45 -9.99 -8.44 -12.34
CA LYS A 45 -10.97 -9.50 -12.50
C LYS A 45 -11.83 -9.33 -13.75
N SER A 46 -12.23 -8.10 -14.05
CA SER A 46 -13.03 -7.73 -15.23
C SER A 46 -12.54 -6.39 -15.76
N PRO A 47 -11.60 -6.39 -16.73
CA PRO A 47 -10.98 -5.15 -17.24
C PRO A 47 -11.98 -4.29 -18.00
N LYS A 48 -12.67 -3.38 -17.30
CA LYS A 48 -13.60 -2.41 -17.92
C LYS A 48 -12.85 -1.24 -18.53
N LEU A 49 -11.72 -0.86 -17.93
CA LEU A 49 -10.91 0.32 -18.28
C LEU A 49 -9.62 -0.04 -19.07
N GLY A 50 -9.49 -1.28 -19.55
CA GLY A 50 -8.28 -1.75 -20.24
C GLY A 50 -7.05 -1.82 -19.33
N ASN A 51 -5.90 -1.34 -19.80
CA ASN A 51 -4.65 -1.30 -19.01
C ASN A 51 -4.64 -0.18 -17.94
N TYR A 52 -5.66 0.68 -17.88
CA TYR A 52 -5.65 1.88 -17.04
C TYR A 52 -6.49 1.69 -15.77
N CYS A 53 -6.03 2.26 -14.66
CA CYS A 53 -6.77 2.37 -13.40
C CYS A 53 -7.72 3.57 -13.39
N ASP A 54 -7.38 4.63 -14.13
CA ASP A 54 -8.19 5.85 -14.22
C ASP A 54 -8.08 6.47 -15.62
N LEU A 55 -9.23 6.78 -16.22
CA LEU A 55 -9.32 7.38 -17.56
C LEU A 55 -8.90 8.85 -17.59
N ARG A 56 -8.92 9.55 -16.45
CA ARG A 56 -8.54 10.96 -16.39
C ARG A 56 -7.04 11.14 -16.29
N SER A 57 -6.38 10.35 -15.44
CA SER A 57 -4.93 10.39 -15.27
C SER A 57 -4.16 9.47 -16.23
N HIS A 58 -4.84 8.54 -16.92
CA HIS A 58 -4.22 7.49 -17.74
C HIS A 58 -3.16 6.67 -16.98
N GLY A 59 -3.27 6.56 -15.65
CA GLY A 59 -2.37 5.74 -14.84
C GLY A 59 -2.56 4.26 -15.17
N GLU A 60 -1.48 3.53 -15.46
CA GLU A 60 -1.52 2.08 -15.69
C GLU A 60 -1.90 1.36 -14.38
N ALA A 61 -2.77 0.36 -14.50
CA ALA A 61 -3.19 -0.46 -13.38
C ALA A 61 -2.06 -1.38 -12.93
N CYS A 62 -1.30 -0.96 -11.91
CA CYS A 62 -0.39 -1.82 -11.17
C CYS A 62 -0.82 -1.82 -9.70
N PRO A 63 -1.31 -2.95 -9.16
CA PRO A 63 -1.64 -3.07 -7.76
C PRO A 63 -0.43 -2.68 -6.89
N LEU A 64 -0.55 -1.65 -6.06
CA LEU A 64 0.54 -1.19 -5.18
C LEU A 64 0.97 -2.26 -4.15
N THR A 65 0.16 -3.30 -3.94
CA THR A 65 0.34 -4.29 -2.86
C THR A 65 0.57 -5.72 -3.33
N CYS A 66 0.71 -5.94 -4.64
CA CYS A 66 1.17 -7.23 -5.12
C CYS A 66 2.05 -6.96 -6.32
N SER A 67 3.10 -7.73 -6.43
CA SER A 67 4.09 -7.78 -7.49
C SER A 67 3.47 -8.28 -8.82
N VAL A 68 2.37 -7.64 -9.20
CA VAL A 68 1.67 -7.73 -10.48
C VAL A 68 2.11 -6.57 -11.38
N SER A 69 3.27 -5.95 -11.13
CA SER A 69 3.91 -5.20 -12.19
C SER A 69 4.31 -6.23 -13.27
N LYS A 70 4.04 -5.96 -14.55
CA LYS A 70 4.52 -6.85 -15.63
C LYS A 70 6.04 -7.09 -15.53
N SER A 71 6.76 -6.12 -14.97
CA SER A 71 8.19 -6.14 -14.69
C SER A 71 8.62 -6.95 -13.46
N SER A 72 7.73 -7.37 -12.56
CA SER A 72 8.09 -8.17 -11.38
C SER A 72 8.61 -9.56 -11.74
N SER A 73 8.18 -10.05 -12.90
CA SER A 73 8.63 -11.30 -13.51
C SER A 73 10.05 -11.20 -14.09
N VAL A 74 10.63 -9.99 -14.18
CA VAL A 74 12.00 -9.78 -14.65
C VAL A 74 12.93 -10.07 -13.47
N GLY A 75 13.59 -11.21 -13.53
CA GLY A 75 14.61 -11.59 -12.57
C GLY A 75 15.93 -10.90 -12.83
N TYR A 76 16.87 -11.22 -11.94
CA TYR A 76 18.11 -10.49 -11.83
C TYR A 76 19.06 -10.78 -13.00
N PRO A 77 19.59 -9.75 -13.70
CA PRO A 77 20.51 -9.92 -14.82
C PRO A 77 21.79 -10.70 -14.48
N TRP A 78 22.18 -10.72 -13.20
CA TRP A 78 23.36 -11.42 -12.71
C TRP A 78 23.11 -12.89 -12.33
N LYS A 79 21.86 -13.39 -12.40
CA LYS A 79 21.59 -14.83 -12.23
C LYS A 79 21.90 -15.56 -13.54
N ASN A 80 22.93 -16.43 -13.52
CA ASN A 80 23.31 -17.29 -14.63
C ASN A 80 22.29 -18.42 -14.88
N THR A 81 21.07 -18.06 -15.28
CA THR A 81 19.99 -19.00 -15.61
C THR A 81 19.40 -18.64 -16.97
N LYS A 82 18.99 -19.65 -17.75
CA LYS A 82 18.44 -19.45 -19.11
C LYS A 82 17.17 -18.58 -19.14
N ASN A 83 16.49 -18.42 -18.00
CA ASN A 83 15.32 -17.56 -17.86
C ASN A 83 15.36 -16.95 -16.45
N PRO A 84 16.00 -15.78 -16.26
CA PRO A 84 16.10 -15.15 -14.95
C PRO A 84 14.75 -14.53 -14.65
N ARG A 85 13.75 -15.33 -14.29
CA ARG A 85 12.48 -14.86 -13.75
C ARG A 85 12.50 -15.00 -12.24
N ARG A 86 11.94 -14.02 -11.53
CA ARG A 86 11.76 -14.17 -10.07
C ARG A 86 10.66 -15.17 -9.79
N SER A 87 10.87 -16.05 -8.81
CA SER A 87 9.81 -16.96 -8.34
C SER A 87 8.74 -16.21 -7.56
N ALA A 88 7.53 -16.78 -7.42
CA ALA A 88 6.44 -16.16 -6.66
C ALA A 88 6.84 -15.78 -5.22
N TYR A 89 7.75 -16.53 -4.61
CA TYR A 89 8.30 -16.25 -3.28
C TYR A 89 9.23 -15.03 -3.27
N GLU A 90 10.15 -14.93 -4.24
CA GLU A 90 11.07 -13.78 -4.41
C GLU A 90 10.37 -12.48 -4.84
N ILE A 91 9.11 -12.62 -5.26
CA ILE A 91 8.20 -11.59 -5.71
C ILE A 91 7.42 -11.01 -4.52
N GLN A 92 7.38 -11.72 -3.39
CA GLN A 92 6.64 -11.33 -2.17
C GLN A 92 7.51 -10.79 -1.03
N SER A 93 8.83 -11.05 -1.07
CA SER A 93 9.83 -10.52 -0.13
C SER A 93 10.31 -9.13 -0.51
#